data_AF-A0A0C2FJ62-F1
#
_entry.id   AF-A0A0C2FJ62-F1
#
_cell.length_a   1.000
_cell.length_b   1.000
_cell.length_c   1.000
_cell.angle_alpha   90.00
_cell.angle_beta   90.00
_cell.angle_gamma   90.00
#
_symmetry.space_group_name_H-M   'P 1'
#
loop_
_entity.id
_entity.type
_entity.pdbx_description
1 polymer ?
#
loop_
_entity_poly.entity_id
_entity_poly.type
_entity_poly.pdbx_seq_one_letter_code
_entity_poly.pdbx_strand_id
1 'polypeptide(L)'
;MQSGRCNSVVPLRARTSGANPSAAFPKGSRSNDYPERGSEFFATVQKWTFLEIETRSSFDPELQAYAAGYLEGVLSRQVLHYHIQNTIEDYCKNFTQYCNRMTDFLTQNQKFIKDKLDNTARDDTYWSAVNRTYHQLTGLIAGYEGTPISPGITYEIHPILYVLWYFRNC
;
A
#
# COMPACT_ATOMS: atom_id res chain seq x y z
N MET A 1 28.69 -4.54 -3.79
CA MET A 1 27.54 -3.80 -3.23
C MET A 1 27.67 -2.35 -3.68
N GLN A 2 26.84 -1.89 -4.61
CA GLN A 2 26.72 -0.46 -4.93
C GLN A 2 25.45 0.08 -4.28
N SER A 3 25.51 1.31 -3.78
CA SER A 3 24.41 1.96 -3.09
C SER A 3 23.30 2.34 -4.06
N GLY A 4 22.20 1.59 -4.03
CA GLY A 4 20.90 2.17 -4.38
C GLY A 4 20.64 3.36 -3.46
N ARG A 5 20.20 4.50 -3.99
CA ARG A 5 19.83 5.65 -3.14
C ARG A 5 18.53 5.33 -2.42
N CYS A 6 18.64 4.95 -1.15
CA CYS A 6 17.53 4.68 -0.25
C CYS A 6 16.82 5.98 0.18
N ASN A 7 16.21 6.67 -0.80
CA ASN A 7 15.47 7.91 -0.60
C ASN A 7 13.97 7.64 -0.61
N SER A 8 13.43 7.16 0.51
CA SER A 8 11.97 7.18 0.75
C SER A 8 11.55 8.47 1.45
N VAL A 9 10.70 9.24 0.77
CA VAL A 9 9.75 10.15 1.43
C VAL A 9 8.36 9.80 0.89
N VAL A 10 7.83 8.67 1.35
CA VAL A 10 6.41 8.31 1.20
C VAL A 10 5.85 7.96 2.58
N PRO A 11 5.46 8.96 3.37
CA PRO A 11 4.57 8.75 4.49
C PRO A 11 3.18 8.41 3.99
N LEU A 12 2.60 7.35 4.52
CA LEU A 12 1.17 7.07 4.41
C LEU A 12 0.66 6.80 5.82
N ARG A 13 -0.20 7.68 6.34
CA ARG A 13 -0.97 7.36 7.55
C ARG A 13 -2.33 8.02 7.61
N ALA A 14 -3.25 7.23 8.15
CA ALA A 14 -4.64 7.47 8.44
C ALA A 14 -4.93 8.47 9.61
N ARG A 15 -5.79 9.51 9.45
CA ARG A 15 -6.05 10.73 10.31
C ARG A 15 -7.23 11.65 9.88
N THR A 16 -8.53 11.29 10.00
CA THR A 16 -9.70 12.19 9.69
C THR A 16 -11.02 12.19 10.54
N SER A 17 -11.50 11.14 11.25
CA SER A 17 -12.91 11.11 11.73
C SER A 17 -13.38 12.30 12.59
N GLY A 18 -14.54 12.87 12.22
CA GLY A 18 -15.44 13.64 13.08
C GLY A 18 -14.95 15.00 13.63
N ALA A 19 -15.05 16.08 12.84
CA ALA A 19 -15.04 17.46 13.36
C ALA A 19 -15.96 18.43 12.58
N ASN A 20 -16.68 19.25 13.35
CA ASN A 20 -17.70 20.25 12.98
C ASN A 20 -17.40 21.13 11.74
N PRO A 21 -18.39 21.46 10.87
CA PRO A 21 -18.16 22.11 9.56
C PRO A 21 -17.97 23.64 9.61
N SER A 22 -17.40 24.19 10.69
CA SER A 22 -17.35 25.64 10.94
C SER A 22 -15.96 26.28 10.94
N ALA A 23 -14.89 25.49 10.74
CA ALA A 23 -13.52 26.01 10.65
C ALA A 23 -13.21 26.50 9.22
N ALA A 24 -13.74 27.68 8.86
CA ALA A 24 -13.44 28.32 7.59
C ALA A 24 -11.96 28.72 7.49
N PHE A 25 -11.22 28.12 6.55
CA PHE A 25 -9.88 28.59 6.18
C PHE A 25 -9.97 29.90 5.38
N PRO A 26 -9.04 30.86 5.59
CA PRO A 26 -9.14 32.18 4.99
C PRO A 26 -8.86 32.14 3.47
N LYS A 27 -9.68 32.84 2.69
CA LYS A 27 -9.50 32.98 1.24
C LYS A 27 -8.28 33.85 0.91
N GLY A 28 -7.16 33.22 0.57
CA GLY A 28 -5.99 33.86 -0.05
C GLY A 28 -6.12 33.85 -1.57
N SER A 29 -6.29 35.01 -2.19
CA SER A 29 -6.59 35.15 -3.63
C SER A 29 -5.34 35.34 -4.50
N ARG A 30 -5.16 34.47 -5.51
CA ARG A 30 -4.60 34.86 -6.82
C ARG A 30 -5.03 33.87 -7.92
N SER A 31 -5.40 34.41 -9.07
CA SER A 31 -5.94 33.68 -10.22
C SER A 31 -4.85 33.05 -11.10
N ASN A 32 -5.14 31.88 -11.69
CA ASN A 32 -5.28 31.72 -13.15
C ASN A 32 -5.67 30.27 -13.52
N ASP A 33 -6.93 30.12 -13.91
CA ASP A 33 -7.52 29.21 -14.89
C ASP A 33 -6.82 27.86 -15.22
N TYR A 34 -7.39 26.76 -14.72
CA TYR A 34 -7.35 25.41 -15.31
C TYR A 34 -8.72 24.75 -15.10
N PRO A 35 -9.26 23.99 -16.07
CA PRO A 35 -10.64 23.51 -16.03
C PRO A 35 -10.85 22.37 -15.03
N GLU A 36 -11.96 22.45 -14.28
CA GLU A 36 -12.31 21.47 -13.25
C GLU A 36 -12.53 20.05 -13.80
N ARG A 37 -11.74 19.09 -13.31
CA ARG A 37 -12.10 17.67 -13.28
C ARG A 37 -11.57 17.07 -11.98
N GLY A 38 -12.48 16.79 -11.05
CA GLY A 38 -12.18 16.76 -9.62
C GLY A 38 -11.34 15.59 -9.12
N SER A 39 -10.18 15.93 -8.54
CA SER A 39 -9.57 15.30 -7.36
C SER A 39 -8.35 16.13 -6.96
N GLU A 40 -8.54 17.23 -6.22
CA GLU A 40 -7.45 18.17 -5.92
C GLU A 40 -6.45 17.58 -4.90
N PHE A 41 -5.39 16.97 -5.42
CA PHE A 41 -4.23 16.52 -4.65
C PHE A 41 -3.32 17.71 -4.32
N PHE A 42 -3.63 18.42 -3.23
CA PHE A 42 -2.84 19.57 -2.79
C PHE A 42 -1.54 19.15 -2.09
N ALA A 43 -0.43 19.19 -2.84
CA ALA A 43 0.90 19.27 -2.25
C ALA A 43 1.07 20.65 -1.56
N THR A 44 0.82 20.71 -0.25
CA THR A 44 1.04 21.92 0.55
C THR A 44 2.52 22.15 0.85
N VAL A 45 2.85 23.19 1.62
CA VAL A 45 4.23 23.55 2.06
C VAL A 45 4.91 22.44 2.88
N GLN A 46 4.21 21.34 3.18
CA GLN A 46 4.71 20.18 3.91
C GLN A 46 4.99 19.01 2.94
N LYS A 47 6.19 18.41 3.02
CA LYS A 47 6.64 17.29 2.17
C LYS A 47 6.01 15.92 2.53
N TRP A 48 4.79 15.91 3.05
CA TRP A 48 4.13 14.72 3.62
C TRP A 48 2.69 14.65 3.10
N THR A 49 2.24 13.46 2.71
CA THR A 49 0.84 13.17 2.40
C THR A 49 0.19 12.42 3.56
N PHE A 50 -1.12 12.62 3.74
CA PHE A 50 -1.92 12.01 4.79
C PHE A 50 -3.13 11.29 4.16
N LEU A 51 -3.66 10.28 4.86
CA LEU A 51 -4.77 9.40 4.45
C LEU A 51 -5.80 9.34 5.61
N GLU A 52 -6.96 8.67 5.49
CA GLU A 52 -7.56 7.87 6.59
C GLU A 52 -8.40 6.72 6.05
N ILE A 53 -8.31 5.64 6.82
CA ILE A 53 -9.11 4.44 6.74
C ILE A 53 -9.39 4.04 8.20
N GLU A 54 -10.62 4.27 8.67
CA GLU A 54 -11.13 3.66 9.90
C GLU A 54 -11.89 2.39 9.53
N THR A 55 -11.62 1.30 10.23
CA THR A 55 -12.42 0.06 10.13
C THR A 55 -13.44 -0.01 11.26
N ARG A 56 -14.51 -0.80 11.07
CA ARG A 56 -15.56 -0.99 12.08
C ARG A 56 -15.47 -2.38 12.65
N SER A 57 -15.38 -2.47 13.98
CA SER A 57 -15.30 -3.72 14.75
C SER A 57 -16.51 -4.65 14.61
N SER A 58 -17.60 -4.19 13.99
CA SER A 58 -18.80 -4.97 13.69
C SER A 58 -18.63 -5.98 12.54
N PHE A 59 -17.50 -5.96 11.82
CA PHE A 59 -17.21 -6.85 10.69
C PHE A 59 -16.06 -7.81 11.01
N ASP A 60 -15.96 -8.89 10.24
CA ASP A 60 -14.85 -9.83 10.37
C ASP A 60 -13.47 -9.13 10.22
N PRO A 61 -12.46 -9.42 11.06
CA PRO A 61 -11.16 -8.78 10.99
C PRO A 61 -10.40 -8.96 9.67
N GLU A 62 -10.61 -10.06 8.94
CA GLU A 62 -10.01 -10.33 7.63
C GLU A 62 -10.64 -9.45 6.56
N LEU A 63 -11.97 -9.31 6.60
CA LEU A 63 -12.72 -8.40 5.73
C LEU A 63 -12.39 -6.93 6.01
N GLN A 64 -12.25 -6.54 7.29
CA GLN A 64 -11.81 -5.19 7.68
C GLN A 64 -10.43 -4.87 7.09
N ALA A 65 -9.48 -5.80 7.20
CA ALA A 65 -8.12 -5.63 6.66
C ALA A 65 -8.13 -5.51 5.13
N TYR A 66 -8.86 -6.39 4.43
CA TYR A 66 -9.01 -6.31 2.97
C TYR A 66 -9.64 -4.99 2.51
N ALA A 67 -10.74 -4.58 3.14
CA ALA A 67 -11.43 -3.33 2.80
C ALA A 67 -10.53 -2.11 3.06
N ALA A 68 -9.73 -2.15 4.13
CA ALA A 68 -8.75 -1.11 4.41
C ALA A 68 -7.67 -1.03 3.33
N GLY A 69 -7.08 -2.17 2.95
CA GLY A 69 -6.13 -2.22 1.85
C GLY A 69 -6.73 -1.67 0.54
N TYR A 70 -7.95 -2.09 0.20
CA TYR A 70 -8.62 -1.66 -1.03
C TYR A 70 -8.82 -0.14 -1.10
N LEU A 71 -9.28 0.46 0.00
CA LEU A 71 -9.40 1.93 0.09
C LEU A 71 -8.03 2.62 0.01
N GLU A 72 -6.98 2.07 0.61
CA GLU A 72 -5.62 2.59 0.50
C GLU A 72 -5.13 2.58 -0.95
N GLY A 73 -5.30 1.46 -1.65
CA GLY A 73 -4.88 1.28 -3.04
C GLY A 73 -5.60 2.23 -4.01
N VAL A 74 -6.89 2.47 -3.80
CA VAL A 74 -7.68 3.43 -4.59
C VAL A 74 -7.26 4.88 -4.28
N LEU A 75 -7.22 5.26 -3.00
CA LEU A 75 -6.97 6.66 -2.60
C LEU A 75 -5.52 7.11 -2.81
N SER A 76 -4.55 6.19 -2.74
CA SER A 76 -3.12 6.48 -2.92
C SER A 76 -2.55 6.07 -4.28
N ARG A 77 -3.40 5.60 -5.23
CA ARG A 77 -2.99 5.02 -6.52
C ARG A 77 -1.89 5.80 -7.25
N GLN A 78 -2.04 7.12 -7.34
CA GLN A 78 -1.08 8.00 -8.03
C GLN A 78 0.28 8.09 -7.31
N VAL A 79 0.26 8.10 -5.97
CA VAL A 79 1.47 8.13 -5.13
C VAL A 79 2.18 6.78 -5.19
N LEU A 80 1.45 5.67 -5.10
CA LEU A 80 1.97 4.31 -5.28
C LEU A 80 2.64 4.14 -6.65
N HIS A 81 1.99 4.61 -7.72
CA HIS A 81 2.51 4.52 -9.09
C HIS A 81 3.87 5.22 -9.21
N TYR A 82 3.95 6.49 -8.81
CA TYR A 82 5.22 7.23 -8.82
C TYR A 82 6.25 6.62 -7.88
N HIS A 83 5.83 6.05 -6.75
CA HIS A 83 6.76 5.43 -5.81
C HIS A 83 7.41 4.17 -6.39
N ILE A 84 6.62 3.31 -7.04
CA ILE A 84 7.09 2.10 -7.72
C ILE A 84 8.07 2.47 -8.85
N GLN A 85 7.74 3.49 -9.66
CA GLN A 85 8.62 3.99 -10.72
C GLN A 85 9.98 4.47 -10.15
N ASN A 86 9.95 5.29 -9.09
CA ASN A 86 11.16 5.88 -8.50
C ASN A 86 12.05 4.88 -7.73
N THR A 87 11.53 3.73 -7.29
CA THR A 87 12.26 2.81 -6.39
C THR A 87 12.49 1.41 -6.97
N ILE A 88 11.51 0.85 -7.69
CA ILE A 88 11.51 -0.56 -8.11
C ILE A 88 11.81 -0.72 -9.61
N GLU A 89 11.44 0.24 -10.46
CA GLU A 89 11.52 0.08 -11.92
C GLU A 89 12.93 -0.30 -12.41
N ASP A 90 13.96 0.37 -11.89
CA ASP A 90 15.36 0.12 -12.26
C ASP A 90 16.00 -1.06 -11.52
N TYR A 91 15.35 -1.59 -10.47
CA TYR A 91 15.98 -2.50 -9.51
C TYR A 91 16.54 -3.77 -10.15
N CYS A 92 15.85 -4.32 -11.15
CA CYS A 92 16.24 -5.54 -11.83
C CYS A 92 16.87 -5.35 -13.22
N LYS A 93 16.91 -4.12 -13.77
CA LYS A 93 17.30 -3.90 -15.18
C LYS A 93 18.71 -4.41 -15.53
N ASN A 94 19.65 -4.40 -14.57
CA ASN A 94 21.03 -4.85 -14.76
C ASN A 94 21.45 -6.05 -13.87
N PHE A 95 20.54 -6.61 -13.07
CA PHE A 95 20.86 -7.57 -12.01
C PHE A 95 20.05 -8.87 -12.11
N THR A 96 19.87 -9.39 -13.33
CA THR A 96 19.01 -10.54 -13.64
C THR A 96 19.27 -11.79 -12.77
N GLN A 97 20.52 -12.22 -12.59
CA GLN A 97 20.83 -13.39 -11.76
C GLN A 97 20.46 -13.19 -10.28
N TYR A 98 20.60 -11.96 -9.77
CA TYR A 98 20.21 -11.62 -8.40
C TYR A 98 18.69 -11.54 -8.27
N CYS A 99 18.01 -10.91 -9.23
CA CYS A 99 16.56 -10.82 -9.22
C CYS A 99 15.87 -12.17 -9.41
N ASN A 100 16.46 -13.11 -10.16
CA ASN A 100 15.96 -14.49 -10.21
C ASN A 100 16.02 -15.14 -8.82
N ARG A 101 17.18 -15.12 -8.15
CA ARG A 101 17.33 -15.66 -6.78
C ARG A 101 16.41 -14.99 -5.76
N MET A 102 16.22 -13.67 -5.86
CA MET A 102 15.26 -12.92 -5.04
C MET A 102 13.83 -13.40 -5.30
N THR A 103 13.42 -13.52 -6.55
CA THR A 103 12.07 -13.93 -6.94
C THR A 103 11.79 -15.37 -6.52
N ASP A 104 12.77 -16.28 -6.69
CA ASP A 104 12.71 -17.66 -6.22
C ASP A 104 12.53 -17.72 -4.69
N PHE A 105 13.31 -16.93 -3.95
CA PHE A 105 13.21 -16.86 -2.49
C PHE A 105 11.86 -16.30 -2.03
N LEU A 106 11.39 -15.20 -2.63
CA LEU A 106 10.09 -14.60 -2.33
C LEU A 106 8.95 -15.58 -2.65
N THR A 107 9.00 -16.27 -3.78
CA THR A 107 8.00 -17.27 -4.18
C THR A 107 7.95 -18.45 -3.20
N GLN A 108 9.12 -18.94 -2.76
CA GLN A 108 9.20 -19.99 -1.73
C GLN A 108 8.65 -19.51 -0.37
N ASN A 109 8.97 -18.28 0.03
CA ASN A 109 8.43 -17.68 1.25
C ASN A 109 6.90 -17.49 1.17
N GLN A 110 6.37 -17.06 0.03
CA GLN A 110 4.92 -16.95 -0.20
C GLN A 110 4.24 -18.31 -0.09
N LYS A 111 4.82 -19.36 -0.69
CA LYS A 111 4.31 -20.73 -0.58
C LYS A 111 4.34 -21.24 0.87
N PHE A 112 5.41 -20.95 1.62
CA PHE A 112 5.51 -21.32 3.04
C PHE A 112 4.46 -20.62 3.89
N ILE A 113 4.23 -19.32 3.68
CA ILE A 113 3.22 -18.56 4.43
C ILE A 113 1.82 -19.08 4.09
N LYS A 114 1.53 -19.38 2.82
CA LYS A 114 0.28 -20.02 2.41
C LYS A 114 0.05 -21.34 3.15
N ASP A 115 1.03 -22.26 3.11
CA ASP A 115 0.96 -23.54 3.81
C ASP A 115 0.72 -23.38 5.32
N LYS A 116 1.32 -22.35 5.94
CA LYS A 116 1.09 -22.06 7.36
C LYS A 116 -0.28 -21.47 7.64
N LEU A 117 -0.82 -20.60 6.79
CA LEU A 117 -2.18 -20.07 6.95
C LEU A 117 -3.25 -21.15 6.70
N ASP A 118 -3.02 -22.06 5.75
CA ASP A 118 -3.93 -23.17 5.43
C ASP A 118 -3.96 -24.26 6.55
N ASN A 119 -2.86 -24.46 7.28
CA ASN A 119 -2.72 -25.53 8.28
C ASN A 119 -2.73 -25.08 9.76
N THR A 120 -2.70 -23.77 10.06
CA THR A 120 -2.69 -23.28 11.45
C THR A 120 -4.09 -22.95 11.94
N ALA A 121 -4.38 -23.28 13.21
CA ALA A 121 -5.65 -22.97 13.84
C ALA A 121 -5.84 -21.45 14.05
N ARG A 122 -7.09 -20.98 13.95
CA ARG A 122 -7.46 -19.55 14.00
C ARG A 122 -7.31 -18.88 15.37
N ASP A 123 -7.00 -19.64 16.41
CA ASP A 123 -6.69 -19.15 17.76
C ASP A 123 -5.21 -18.73 17.91
N ASP A 124 -4.33 -19.14 16.99
CA ASP A 124 -2.95 -18.65 16.98
C ASP A 124 -2.92 -17.14 16.68
N THR A 125 -2.44 -16.37 17.66
CA THR A 125 -2.43 -14.90 17.61
C THR A 125 -1.44 -14.35 16.57
N TYR A 126 -0.33 -15.05 16.33
CA TYR A 126 0.70 -14.64 15.37
C TYR A 126 0.21 -14.88 13.94
N TRP A 127 -0.23 -16.09 13.62
CA TRP A 127 -0.72 -16.43 12.28
C TRP A 127 -2.00 -15.69 11.93
N SER A 128 -2.86 -15.37 12.90
CA SER A 128 -4.01 -14.48 12.69
C SER A 128 -3.60 -13.04 12.33
N ALA A 129 -2.47 -12.53 12.86
CA ALA A 129 -1.94 -11.21 12.49
C ALA A 129 -1.29 -11.25 11.09
N VAL A 130 -0.58 -12.33 10.75
CA VAL A 130 -0.08 -12.58 9.39
C VAL A 130 -1.25 -12.62 8.40
N ASN A 131 -2.32 -13.37 8.71
CA ASN A 131 -3.49 -13.50 7.84
C ASN A 131 -4.11 -12.14 7.49
N ARG A 132 -4.37 -11.31 8.52
CA ARG A 132 -4.87 -9.94 8.35
C ARG A 132 -3.94 -9.06 7.51
N THR A 133 -2.63 -9.16 7.72
CA THR A 133 -1.64 -8.42 6.91
C THR A 133 -1.72 -8.80 5.43
N TYR A 134 -1.91 -10.09 5.13
CA TYR A 134 -2.06 -10.59 3.76
C TYR A 134 -3.38 -10.18 3.10
N HIS A 135 -4.48 -10.15 3.87
CA HIS A 135 -5.73 -9.56 3.41
C HIS A 135 -5.60 -8.07 3.07
N GLN A 136 -4.94 -7.27 3.92
CA GLN A 136 -4.68 -5.86 3.63
C GLN A 136 -3.80 -5.67 2.40
N LEU A 137 -2.71 -6.44 2.26
CA LEU A 137 -1.86 -6.37 1.06
C LEU A 137 -2.63 -6.76 -0.22
N THR A 138 -3.49 -7.76 -0.15
CA THR A 138 -4.32 -8.19 -1.30
C THR A 138 -5.34 -7.12 -1.67
N GLY A 139 -5.98 -6.50 -0.67
CA GLY A 139 -6.84 -5.33 -0.88
C GLY A 139 -6.07 -4.17 -1.54
N LEU A 140 -4.87 -3.85 -1.05
CA LEU A 140 -4.01 -2.79 -1.57
C LEU A 140 -3.68 -2.99 -3.05
N ILE A 141 -3.32 -4.21 -3.45
CA ILE A 141 -3.07 -4.58 -4.84
C ILE A 141 -4.36 -4.45 -5.66
N ALA A 142 -5.48 -4.98 -5.18
CA ALA A 142 -6.77 -4.91 -5.88
C ALA A 142 -7.23 -3.46 -6.12
N GLY A 143 -7.12 -2.58 -5.11
CA GLY A 143 -7.45 -1.16 -5.22
C GLY A 143 -6.49 -0.39 -6.13
N TYR A 144 -5.20 -0.74 -6.13
CA TYR A 144 -4.19 -0.14 -7.02
C TYR A 144 -4.36 -0.55 -8.49
N GLU A 145 -4.72 -1.80 -8.76
CA GLU A 145 -5.03 -2.28 -10.12
C GLU A 145 -6.43 -1.84 -10.58
N GLY A 146 -7.35 -1.59 -9.64
CA GLY A 146 -8.75 -1.26 -9.92
C GLY A 146 -9.58 -2.49 -10.26
N THR A 147 -9.23 -3.65 -9.69
CA THR A 147 -10.00 -4.89 -9.86
C THR A 147 -11.29 -4.87 -9.03
N PRO A 148 -12.32 -5.66 -9.39
CA PRO A 148 -13.51 -5.80 -8.56
C PRO A 148 -13.19 -6.32 -7.15
N ILE A 149 -13.92 -5.84 -6.15
CA ILE A 149 -13.81 -6.26 -4.75
C ILE A 149 -14.05 -7.77 -4.65
N SER A 150 -13.00 -8.50 -4.24
CA SER A 150 -13.01 -9.95 -4.05
C SER A 150 -12.19 -10.28 -2.80
N PRO A 151 -12.84 -10.34 -1.61
CA PRO A 151 -12.14 -10.59 -0.35
C PRO A 151 -11.44 -11.94 -0.35
N GLY A 152 -10.13 -11.92 -0.15
CA GLY A 152 -9.27 -13.10 -0.21
C GLY A 152 -7.80 -12.73 -0.03
N ILE A 153 -6.91 -13.68 -0.34
CA ILE A 153 -5.45 -13.49 -0.30
C ILE A 153 -4.86 -13.86 -1.67
N THR A 154 -4.06 -12.95 -2.24
CA THR A 154 -3.13 -13.28 -3.32
C THR A 154 -1.73 -13.54 -2.76
N TYR A 155 -1.05 -14.50 -3.37
CA TYR A 155 0.34 -14.86 -3.09
C TYR A 155 1.27 -14.55 -4.28
N GLU A 156 0.74 -13.85 -5.29
CA GLU A 156 1.47 -13.46 -6.49
C GLU A 156 2.51 -12.36 -6.18
N ILE A 157 3.62 -12.40 -6.90
CA ILE A 157 4.71 -11.43 -6.72
C ILE A 157 4.37 -10.14 -7.47
N HIS A 158 3.91 -9.15 -6.71
CA HIS A 158 3.50 -7.82 -7.23
C HIS A 158 4.58 -6.75 -7.00
N PRO A 159 4.71 -5.70 -7.84
CA PRO A 159 5.59 -4.55 -7.58
C PRO A 159 5.45 -3.93 -6.18
N ILE A 160 4.23 -3.89 -5.62
CA ILE A 160 3.97 -3.42 -4.24
C ILE A 160 4.65 -4.32 -3.18
N LEU A 161 4.75 -5.63 -3.42
CA LEU A 161 5.51 -6.54 -2.54
C LEU A 161 7.02 -6.27 -2.64
N TYR A 162 7.53 -5.94 -3.84
CA TYR A 162 8.94 -5.56 -3.99
C TYR A 162 9.28 -4.25 -3.26
N VAL A 163 8.35 -3.28 -3.17
CA VAL A 163 8.53 -2.06 -2.35
C VAL A 163 8.84 -2.43 -0.88
N LEU A 164 8.08 -3.35 -0.30
CA LEU A 164 8.29 -3.80 1.09
C LEU A 164 9.66 -4.49 1.28
N TRP A 165 10.12 -5.25 0.28
CA TRP A 165 11.40 -5.94 0.36
C TRP A 165 12.58 -5.01 0.05
N TYR A 166 12.42 -4.04 -0.86
CA TYR A 166 13.42 -3.02 -1.19
C TYR A 166 13.82 -2.20 0.04
N PHE A 167 12.85 -1.72 0.83
CA PHE A 167 13.14 -0.97 2.07
C PHE A 167 13.77 -1.77 3.20
N ARG A 168 13.87 -3.10 3.07
CA ARG A 168 14.54 -3.96 4.04
C ARG A 168 15.95 -4.38 3.61
N ASN A 169 16.34 -4.05 2.38
CA ASN A 169 17.67 -4.30 1.82
C ASN A 169 18.40 -3.00 1.43
N CYS A 170 17.68 -1.87 1.44
CA CYS A 170 18.15 -0.61 2.01
C CYS A 170 18.37 -0.71 3.53
#